data_AF-A0A2S8PBM9-F1
#
_entry.id   AF-A0A2S8PBM9-F1
#
_cell.length_a   1.000
_cell.length_b   1.000
_cell.length_c   1.000
_cell.angle_alpha   90.00
_cell.angle_beta   90.00
_cell.angle_gamma   90.00
#
_symmetry.space_group_name_H-M   'P 1'
#
loop_
_entity.id
_entity.type
_entity.pdbx_description
1 polymer ?
#
loop_
_entity_poly.entity_id
_entity_poly.type
_entity_poly.pdbx_seq_one_letter_code
_entity_poly.pdbx_strand_id
1 'polypeptide(L)'
;PRIPIDGTYDLGPGPRMPEKKRQWAYELSKCMTCGVCLESCPNVNDKTDFIGPAAISQVRLFNSHPTGEMNKEERLEALMQDGGIEGCGNSQNCVRSCPKGIPLTTSIAEMNKQTTKHMFKQWLGV
;
A
#
# COMPACT_ATOMS: atom_id res chain seq x y z
N PRO A 1 -6.56 4.93 10.10
CA PRO A 1 -5.93 5.23 11.42
C PRO A 1 -4.69 6.14 11.27
N ARG A 2 -4.78 7.35 11.84
CA ARG A 2 -3.69 8.34 11.88
C ARG A 2 -2.63 7.85 12.88
N ILE A 3 -1.35 8.03 12.58
CA ILE A 3 -0.26 7.56 13.44
C ILE A 3 -0.26 8.44 14.70
N PRO A 4 -0.12 7.93 15.94
CA PRO A 4 -0.24 8.74 17.17
C PRO A 4 0.97 9.65 17.42
N ILE A 5 1.37 10.44 16.42
CA ILE A 5 2.52 11.35 16.44
C ILE A 5 2.12 12.79 16.13
N ASP A 6 0.92 13.06 15.64
CA ASP A 6 0.44 14.42 15.38
C ASP A 6 -0.11 15.09 16.65
N GLY A 7 0.81 15.45 17.54
CA GLY A 7 0.57 16.40 18.64
C GLY A 7 0.90 17.85 18.22
N THR A 8 0.59 18.82 19.09
CA THR A 8 0.94 20.25 18.89
C THR A 8 2.36 20.60 19.31
N TYR A 9 3.12 19.62 19.80
CA TYR A 9 4.47 19.80 20.33
C TYR A 9 5.53 19.50 19.27
N ASP A 10 6.67 20.19 19.36
CA ASP A 10 7.82 19.91 18.51
C ASP A 10 8.44 18.56 18.91
N LEU A 11 8.33 17.57 18.01
CA LEU A 11 8.90 16.23 18.17
C LEU A 11 10.34 16.14 17.63
N GLY A 12 10.91 17.27 17.19
CA GLY A 12 12.23 17.32 16.59
C GLY A 12 12.24 16.83 15.15
N PRO A 13 13.44 16.61 14.57
CA PRO A 13 13.59 16.22 13.18
C PRO A 13 13.03 14.80 12.93
N GLY A 14 12.30 14.64 11.84
CA GLY A 14 11.76 13.35 11.42
C GLY A 14 12.84 12.29 11.14
N PRO A 15 12.50 11.00 11.30
CA PRO A 15 13.45 9.91 11.09
C PRO A 15 13.95 9.89 9.64
N ARG A 16 15.26 9.71 9.46
CA ARG A 16 15.87 9.63 8.13
C ARG A 16 15.62 8.26 7.49
N MET A 17 15.31 8.25 6.20
CA MET A 17 15.21 7.03 5.40
C MET A 17 16.49 6.79 4.59
N PRO A 18 16.94 5.53 4.45
CA PRO A 18 18.03 5.19 3.55
C PRO A 18 17.71 5.59 2.10
N GLU A 19 18.70 6.06 1.36
CA GLU A 19 18.51 6.59 -0.01
C GLU A 19 17.81 5.58 -0.94
N LYS A 20 18.24 4.31 -0.89
CA LYS A 20 17.62 3.24 -1.68
C LYS A 20 16.12 3.08 -1.37
N LYS A 21 15.71 3.24 -0.10
CA LYS A 21 14.29 3.17 0.30
C LYS A 21 13.53 4.41 -0.17
N ARG A 22 14.16 5.58 -0.03
CA ARG A 22 13.62 6.89 -0.39
C ARG A 22 13.30 6.99 -1.89
N GLN A 23 14.18 6.48 -2.76
CA GLN A 23 14.01 6.56 -4.21
C GLN A 23 12.71 5.90 -4.70
N TRP A 24 12.46 4.65 -4.34
CA TRP A 24 11.22 3.99 -4.79
C TRP A 24 10.00 4.47 -4.02
N ALA A 25 10.14 4.86 -2.74
CA ALA A 25 9.03 5.43 -1.98
C ALA A 25 8.56 6.76 -2.59
N TYR A 26 9.49 7.58 -3.09
CA TYR A 26 9.19 8.82 -3.81
C TYR A 26 8.37 8.57 -5.08
N GLU A 27 8.66 7.51 -5.83
CA GLU A 27 7.83 7.13 -6.99
C GLU A 27 6.40 6.79 -6.58
N LEU A 28 6.19 6.09 -5.47
CA LEU A 28 4.85 5.78 -4.97
C LEU A 28 4.12 7.02 -4.42
N SER A 29 4.85 7.98 -3.86
CA SER A 29 4.27 9.22 -3.31
C SER A 29 3.79 10.19 -4.39
N LYS A 30 4.14 9.99 -5.67
CA LYS A 30 3.63 10.79 -6.79
C LYS A 30 2.15 10.55 -7.10
N CYS A 31 1.51 9.60 -6.42
CA CYS A 31 0.07 9.38 -6.54
C CYS A 31 -0.70 10.67 -6.21
N MET A 32 -1.50 11.13 -7.17
CA MET A 32 -2.35 12.31 -7.02
C MET A 32 -3.83 11.95 -6.86
N THR A 33 -4.11 10.69 -6.50
CA THR A 33 -5.48 10.19 -6.24
C THR A 33 -6.46 10.43 -7.40
N CYS A 34 -5.98 10.31 -8.64
CA CYS A 34 -6.78 10.58 -9.84
C CYS A 34 -7.81 9.50 -10.21
N GLY A 35 -7.77 8.31 -9.58
CA GLY A 35 -8.74 7.23 -9.84
C GLY A 35 -8.55 6.42 -11.14
N VAL A 36 -7.72 6.84 -12.09
CA VAL A 36 -7.53 6.15 -13.40
C VAL A 36 -7.18 4.65 -13.26
N CYS A 37 -6.37 4.30 -12.28
CA CYS A 37 -6.00 2.90 -12.02
C CYS A 37 -7.16 2.06 -11.45
N LEU A 38 -8.15 2.70 -10.83
CA LEU A 38 -9.39 2.05 -10.36
C LEU A 38 -10.31 1.80 -11.57
N GLU A 39 -10.58 2.84 -12.35
CA GLU A 39 -11.46 2.76 -13.54
C GLU A 39 -10.98 1.76 -14.60
N SER A 40 -9.66 1.69 -14.81
CA SER A 40 -9.08 0.76 -15.78
C SER A 40 -9.01 -0.70 -15.29
N CYS A 41 -9.28 -0.97 -14.01
CA CYS A 41 -9.17 -2.30 -13.43
C CYS A 41 -10.50 -3.06 -13.56
N PRO A 42 -10.55 -4.22 -14.23
CA PRO A 42 -11.80 -4.98 -14.40
C PRO A 42 -12.33 -5.55 -13.08
N ASN A 43 -11.48 -5.69 -12.06
CA ASN A 43 -11.86 -6.21 -10.75
C ASN A 43 -12.34 -5.12 -9.78
N VAL A 44 -12.32 -3.84 -10.18
CA VAL A 44 -12.94 -2.76 -9.41
C VAL A 44 -14.25 -2.42 -10.13
N ASN A 45 -15.37 -2.92 -9.62
CA ASN A 45 -16.70 -2.72 -10.19
C ASN A 45 -17.79 -2.93 -9.13
N ASP A 46 -19.05 -2.68 -9.47
CA ASP A 46 -20.18 -2.75 -8.53
C ASP A 46 -20.48 -4.15 -7.97
N LYS A 47 -19.83 -5.20 -8.47
CA LYS A 47 -20.02 -6.59 -8.03
C LYS A 47 -18.90 -7.09 -7.11
N THR A 48 -17.88 -6.27 -6.85
CA THR A 48 -16.71 -6.65 -6.06
C THR A 48 -16.41 -5.57 -5.03
N ASP A 49 -16.00 -5.97 -3.83
CA ASP A 49 -15.56 -5.04 -2.77
C ASP A 49 -14.05 -4.73 -2.87
N PHE A 50 -13.44 -4.94 -4.04
CA PHE A 50 -12.00 -4.80 -4.21
C PHE A 50 -11.55 -3.35 -4.00
N ILE A 51 -10.70 -3.13 -3.00
CA ILE A 51 -10.17 -1.81 -2.61
C ILE A 51 -9.34 -1.14 -3.71
N GLY A 52 -8.82 -1.93 -4.66
CA GLY A 52 -8.16 -1.44 -5.85
C GLY A 52 -6.66 -1.14 -5.70
N PRO A 53 -5.97 -0.93 -6.83
CA PRO A 53 -4.51 -0.78 -6.89
C PRO A 53 -3.98 0.48 -6.18
N ALA A 54 -4.73 1.59 -6.17
CA ALA A 54 -4.29 2.84 -5.55
C ALA A 54 -4.07 2.67 -4.05
N ALA A 55 -5.05 2.11 -3.34
CA ALA A 55 -5.01 1.92 -1.91
C ALA A 55 -3.87 0.97 -1.50
N ILE A 56 -3.73 -0.17 -2.19
CA ILE A 56 -2.65 -1.14 -1.94
C ILE A 56 -1.27 -0.49 -2.11
N SER A 57 -1.10 0.36 -3.14
CA SER A 57 0.17 1.07 -3.35
C SER A 57 0.46 2.09 -2.23
N GLN A 58 -0.57 2.74 -1.69
CA GLN A 58 -0.42 3.64 -0.54
C GLN A 58 -0.07 2.87 0.74
N VAL A 59 -0.64 1.69 0.96
CA VAL A 59 -0.26 0.83 2.10
C VAL A 59 1.23 0.51 2.06
N ARG A 60 1.77 0.15 0.89
CA ARG A 60 3.23 -0.07 0.73
C ARG A 60 4.05 1.17 1.07
N LEU A 61 3.64 2.33 0.58
CA LEU A 61 4.32 3.60 0.87
C LEU A 61 4.35 3.86 2.37
N PHE A 62 3.20 3.80 3.05
CA PHE A 62 3.11 4.09 4.48
C PHE A 62 3.86 3.05 5.33
N ASN A 63 3.75 1.76 5.01
CA ASN A 63 4.47 0.70 5.70
C ASN A 63 6.00 0.79 5.50
N SER A 64 6.45 1.56 4.51
CA SER A 64 7.86 1.81 4.27
C SER A 64 8.42 3.01 5.04
N HIS A 65 7.57 3.94 5.45
CA HIS A 65 8.01 5.11 6.20
C HIS A 65 8.26 4.72 7.67
N PRO A 66 9.36 5.15 8.32
CA PRO A 66 9.66 4.75 9.70
C PRO A 66 8.51 5.04 10.68
N THR A 67 7.84 6.18 10.52
CA THR A 67 6.66 6.53 11.32
C THR A 67 5.44 5.66 10.99
N GLY A 68 5.25 5.31 9.70
CA GLY A 68 4.10 4.53 9.26
C GLY A 68 4.26 3.03 9.53
N GLU A 69 5.48 2.55 9.70
CA GLU A 69 5.83 1.17 10.03
C GLU A 69 5.21 0.72 11.37
N MET A 70 4.97 1.64 12.31
CA MET A 70 4.33 1.33 13.60
C MET A 70 2.91 0.73 13.45
N ASN A 71 2.17 1.11 12.40
CA ASN A 71 0.83 0.59 12.12
C ASN A 71 0.83 -0.38 10.94
N LYS A 72 1.98 -1.00 10.65
CA LYS A 72 2.12 -1.89 9.50
C LYS A 72 1.21 -3.11 9.60
N GLU A 73 1.19 -3.77 10.76
CA GLU A 73 0.41 -5.00 10.96
C GLU A 73 -1.08 -4.72 10.79
N GLU A 74 -1.61 -3.65 11.39
CA GLU A 74 -3.00 -3.20 11.21
C GLU A 74 -3.37 -3.02 9.72
N ARG A 75 -2.49 -2.40 8.91
CA ARG A 75 -2.75 -2.25 7.46
C ARG A 75 -2.65 -3.56 6.70
N LEU A 76 -1.81 -4.50 7.13
CA LEU A 76 -1.71 -5.82 6.51
C LEU A 76 -2.95 -6.67 6.83
N GLU A 77 -3.45 -6.61 8.06
CA GLU A 77 -4.70 -7.26 8.46
C GLU A 77 -5.88 -6.70 7.65
N ALA A 78 -5.98 -5.38 7.49
CA ALA A 78 -7.00 -4.77 6.64
C ALA A 78 -6.89 -5.20 5.17
N LEU A 79 -5.68 -5.42 4.65
CA LEU A 79 -5.47 -5.96 3.31
C LEU A 79 -5.79 -7.46 3.18
N MET A 80 -5.85 -8.19 4.29
CA MET A 80 -6.18 -9.62 4.30
C MET A 80 -7.69 -9.89 4.45
N GLN A 81 -8.50 -8.86 4.68
CA GLN A 81 -9.96 -8.95 4.70
C GLN A 81 -10.54 -9.10 3.28
N ASP A 82 -11.79 -9.53 3.21
CA ASP A 82 -12.56 -9.62 1.96
C ASP A 82 -12.52 -8.28 1.20
N GLY A 83 -12.29 -8.33 -0.10
CA GLY A 83 -12.08 -7.13 -0.93
C GLY A 83 -10.69 -6.50 -0.80
N GLY A 84 -9.78 -7.13 -0.05
CA GLY A 84 -8.40 -6.72 0.11
C GLY A 84 -7.48 -7.17 -1.04
N ILE A 85 -6.28 -7.64 -0.68
CA ILE A 85 -5.19 -7.97 -1.61
C ILE A 85 -5.56 -9.08 -2.61
N GLU A 86 -6.46 -9.98 -2.21
CA GLU A 86 -6.96 -11.13 -2.99
C GLU A 86 -7.82 -10.72 -4.19
N GLY A 87 -8.44 -9.52 -4.17
CA GLY A 87 -9.27 -9.05 -5.27
C GLY A 87 -8.47 -8.72 -6.54
N CYS A 88 -7.13 -8.73 -6.49
CA CYS A 88 -6.29 -8.49 -7.65
C CYS A 88 -6.18 -9.72 -8.56
N GLY A 89 -6.93 -9.74 -9.67
CA GLY A 89 -6.80 -10.74 -10.74
C GLY A 89 -5.63 -10.52 -11.73
N ASN A 90 -4.66 -9.68 -11.41
CA ASN A 90 -3.43 -9.47 -12.21
C ASN A 90 -3.62 -9.08 -13.70
N SER A 91 -4.62 -8.24 -14.02
CA SER A 91 -4.85 -7.72 -15.38
C SER A 91 -3.81 -6.70 -15.86
N GLN A 92 -3.09 -6.07 -14.92
CA GLN A 92 -2.02 -5.08 -15.17
C GLN A 92 -2.43 -3.79 -15.90
N ASN A 93 -3.73 -3.54 -16.10
CA ASN A 93 -4.21 -2.28 -16.71
C ASN A 93 -3.80 -1.05 -15.90
N CYS A 94 -3.79 -1.17 -14.57
CA CYS A 94 -3.51 -0.09 -13.65
C CYS A 94 -2.12 0.55 -13.83
N VAL A 95 -1.08 -0.24 -14.12
CA VAL A 95 0.28 0.28 -14.34
C VAL A 95 0.42 0.91 -15.73
N ARG A 96 -0.32 0.40 -16.73
CA ARG A 96 -0.32 0.97 -18.09
C ARG A 96 -1.06 2.30 -18.18
N SER A 97 -2.15 2.44 -17.44
CA SER A 97 -3.02 3.63 -17.49
C SER A 97 -2.55 4.75 -16.55
N CYS A 98 -1.67 4.47 -15.59
CA CYS A 98 -1.24 5.46 -14.61
C CYS A 98 -0.51 6.65 -15.28
N PRO A 99 -1.06 7.88 -15.23
CA PRO A 99 -0.44 9.04 -15.88
C PRO A 99 0.87 9.49 -15.21
N LYS A 100 1.16 8.97 -14.01
CA LYS A 100 2.40 9.22 -13.26
C LYS A 100 3.42 8.09 -13.37
N GLY A 101 3.10 7.01 -14.11
CA GLY A 101 4.00 5.87 -14.28
C GLY A 101 4.30 5.12 -12.98
N ILE A 102 3.40 5.16 -11.99
CA ILE A 102 3.61 4.52 -10.68
C ILE A 102 3.63 2.99 -10.88
N PRO A 103 4.63 2.27 -10.33
CA PRO A 103 4.75 0.82 -10.47
C PRO A 103 3.76 0.06 -9.57
N LEU A 104 2.45 0.20 -9.84
CA LEU A 104 1.36 -0.33 -9.02
C LEU A 104 1.42 -1.86 -8.87
N THR A 105 1.75 -2.58 -9.94
CA THR A 105 1.88 -4.05 -9.92
C THR A 105 3.02 -4.51 -9.00
N THR A 106 4.15 -3.80 -9.00
CA THR A 106 5.25 -4.06 -8.06
C THR A 106 4.81 -3.84 -6.61
N SER A 107 3.98 -2.83 -6.36
CA SER A 107 3.46 -2.57 -5.02
C SER A 107 2.49 -3.65 -4.56
N ILE A 108 1.61 -4.11 -5.43
CA ILE A 108 0.68 -5.21 -5.15
C ILE A 108 1.46 -6.51 -4.87
N ALA A 109 2.47 -6.83 -5.68
CA ALA A 109 3.29 -8.02 -5.46
C ALA A 109 4.02 -7.98 -4.11
N GLU A 110 4.58 -6.83 -3.74
CA GLU A 110 5.25 -6.66 -2.44
C GLU A 110 4.26 -6.73 -1.26
N MET A 111 3.05 -6.16 -1.40
CA MET A 111 2.01 -6.30 -0.37
C MET A 111 1.52 -7.74 -0.23
N ASN A 112 1.32 -8.46 -1.33
CA ASN A 112 0.95 -9.89 -1.30
C ASN A 112 2.03 -10.73 -0.59
N LYS A 113 3.32 -10.46 -0.86
CA LYS A 113 4.41 -11.09 -0.12
C LYS A 113 4.36 -10.77 1.38
N GLN A 114 4.08 -9.52 1.75
CA GLN A 114 4.03 -9.10 3.16
C GLN A 114 2.81 -9.66 3.89
N THR A 115 1.62 -9.70 3.27
CA THR A 115 0.42 -10.32 3.84
C THR A 115 0.61 -11.82 3.98
N THR A 116 1.18 -12.49 2.97
CA THR A 116 1.54 -13.92 3.07
C THR A 116 2.48 -14.19 4.24
N LYS A 117 3.55 -13.38 4.38
CA LYS A 117 4.48 -13.51 5.52
C LYS A 117 3.77 -13.27 6.86
N HIS A 118 2.89 -12.28 6.92
CA HIS A 118 2.13 -11.95 8.13
C HIS A 118 1.16 -13.08 8.52
N MET A 119 0.45 -13.65 7.54
CA MET A 119 -0.41 -14.82 7.72
C MET A 119 0.37 -16.01 8.29
N PHE A 120 1.55 -16.33 7.74
CA PHE A 120 2.38 -17.41 8.27
C PHE A 120 2.90 -17.11 9.69
N LYS A 121 3.24 -15.85 9.97
CA LYS A 121 3.65 -15.41 11.31
C LYS A 121 2.51 -15.62 12.33
N GLN A 122 1.29 -15.17 12.01
CA GLN A 122 0.10 -15.39 12.84
C GLN A 122 -0.23 -16.87 13.00
N TRP A 123 -0.15 -17.68 11.94
CA TRP A 123 -0.41 -19.11 11.99
C TRP A 123 0.58 -19.87 12.88
N LEU A 124 1.86 -19.48 12.86
CA LEU A 124 2.90 -20.07 13.70
C LEU A 124 2.92 -19.51 15.14
N GLY A 125 2.08 -18.52 15.47
CA GLY A 125 2.01 -17.91 16.80
C GLY A 125 3.26 -17.13 17.21
N VAL A 126 4.02 -16.60 16.24
CA VAL A 126 5.25 -15.80 16.44
C VAL A 126 5.02 -14.34 16.07
#